data_AF-A0A1H7AVE6-F1
#
_entry.id   AF-A0A1H7AVE6-F1
#
_cell.length_a   1.000
_cell.length_b   1.000
_cell.length_c   1.000
_cell.angle_alpha   90.00
_cell.angle_beta   90.00
_cell.angle_gamma   90.00
#
_symmetry.space_group_name_H-M   'P 1'
#
loop_
_entity.id
_entity.type
_entity.pdbx_description
1 polymer ?
#
loop_
_entity_poly.entity_id
_entity_poly.type
_entity_poly.pdbx_seq_one_letter_code
_entity_poly.pdbx_strand_id
1 'polypeptide(L)'
;MNPPRPPRWADALLRLLCTPHLLEEVQGDLYERFQADYLALGRKEASRRYSLNVIGFIRLRFGFERAGWSKALRTQTNSNHQTPYAAMFNNYFKIALRNLWRNRTTSIVSILGLSVGLTSGLVIFLLVSYLFSFNRYHAKSDRIYWVVTDILNDKPQPTDVTPRPVGQVLRDEYPFVESAVRLNNVFGALVGVPDGKGGMSKKFEESRNICFTEPEYFKVFDSEWATGDQRAALSAPNTVVLSREYAKKYFGTDQAIGKVLRLDNKTDLTVTGIIENPPSNSQLRYDVLISYSTLPGLWNEPGMMQTWGEPVTMCWVALKEGSDVVRLDQTLAEITRKHYNAKDAATYKMRTIPLHEMFHMPGYGPAPRPILYALILVGVFLVIAACVNFINLSTAQAVRRSKEVGFVKQWAARGRS
;
A
#
# COMPACT_ATOMS: atom_id res chain seq x y z
N MET A 1 1.29 -45.55 -46.58
CA MET A 1 1.16 -44.12 -46.20
C MET A 1 0.99 -44.07 -44.69
N ASN A 2 1.80 -43.28 -43.97
CA ASN A 2 1.68 -43.17 -42.51
C ASN A 2 0.32 -42.53 -42.14
N PRO A 3 -0.41 -43.05 -41.13
CA PRO A 3 -1.68 -42.45 -40.73
C PRO A 3 -1.48 -40.99 -40.32
N PRO A 4 -2.38 -40.08 -40.71
CA PRO A 4 -2.24 -38.66 -40.40
C PRO A 4 -2.26 -38.49 -38.87
N ARG A 5 -1.20 -37.86 -38.35
CA ARG A 5 -1.05 -37.59 -36.92
C ARG A 5 -1.57 -36.19 -36.58
N PRO A 6 -2.39 -36.03 -35.54
CA PRO A 6 -2.85 -34.71 -35.12
C PRO A 6 -1.73 -33.94 -34.40
N PRO A 7 -2.00 -32.67 -34.02
CA PRO A 7 -1.01 -31.81 -33.39
C PRO A 7 -0.49 -32.38 -32.07
N ARG A 8 0.82 -32.64 -32.00
CA ARG A 8 1.49 -33.27 -30.84
C ARG A 8 1.30 -32.53 -29.52
N TRP A 9 1.18 -31.20 -29.56
CA TRP A 9 0.97 -30.41 -28.35
C TRP A 9 -0.44 -30.62 -27.78
N ALA A 10 -1.44 -30.87 -28.62
CA ALA A 10 -2.81 -31.11 -28.18
C ALA A 10 -2.92 -32.49 -27.50
N ASP A 11 -2.23 -33.51 -28.03
CA ASP A 11 -2.13 -34.81 -27.36
C ASP A 11 -1.39 -34.72 -26.02
N ALA A 12 -0.29 -33.96 -25.97
CA ALA A 12 0.44 -33.74 -24.72
C ALA A 12 -0.42 -33.04 -23.66
N LEU A 13 -1.25 -32.09 -24.09
CA LEU A 13 -2.19 -31.37 -23.23
C LEU A 13 -3.31 -32.29 -22.72
N LEU A 14 -3.83 -33.18 -23.56
CA LEU A 14 -4.84 -34.17 -23.16
C LEU A 14 -4.27 -35.17 -22.13
N ARG A 15 -3.03 -35.63 -22.34
CA ARG A 15 -2.31 -36.55 -21.42
C ARG A 15 -2.01 -35.93 -20.06
N LEU A 16 -1.79 -34.62 -20.02
CA LEU A 16 -1.55 -33.89 -18.78
C LEU A 16 -2.85 -33.72 -17.96
N LEU A 17 -4.02 -33.77 -18.60
CA LEU A 17 -5.31 -33.40 -18.00
C LEU A 17 -6.26 -34.58 -17.76
N CYS A 18 -6.11 -35.70 -18.49
CA CYS A 18 -6.93 -36.90 -18.32
C CYS A 18 -6.27 -37.95 -17.42
N THR A 19 -7.05 -38.58 -16.55
CA THR A 19 -6.60 -39.74 -15.75
C THR A 19 -6.24 -40.92 -16.65
N PRO A 20 -5.19 -41.72 -16.30
CA PRO A 20 -4.62 -42.73 -17.20
C PRO A 20 -5.61 -43.77 -17.74
N HIS A 21 -6.64 -44.12 -16.96
CA HIS A 21 -7.64 -45.13 -17.33
C HIS A 21 -8.73 -44.63 -18.30
N LEU A 22 -8.91 -43.31 -18.47
CA LEU A 22 -9.87 -42.70 -19.42
C LEU A 22 -9.17 -42.11 -20.65
N LEU A 23 -7.86 -41.90 -20.54
CA LEU A 23 -7.05 -41.28 -21.58
C LEU A 23 -7.06 -42.07 -22.88
N GLU A 24 -6.96 -43.41 -22.81
CA GLU A 24 -6.86 -44.26 -23.99
C GLU A 24 -8.15 -44.27 -24.82
N GLU A 25 -9.31 -44.32 -24.16
CA GLU A 25 -10.63 -44.29 -24.80
C GLU A 25 -10.91 -42.90 -25.43
N VAL A 26 -10.69 -41.82 -24.68
CA VAL A 26 -10.92 -40.44 -25.17
C VAL A 26 -9.96 -40.09 -26.31
N GLN A 27 -8.70 -40.51 -26.20
CA GLN A 27 -7.70 -40.28 -27.23
C GLN A 27 -8.00 -41.10 -28.50
N GLY A 28 -8.50 -42.33 -28.35
CA GLY A 28 -8.96 -43.18 -29.46
C GLY A 28 -10.09 -42.52 -30.26
N ASP A 29 -11.17 -42.11 -29.58
CA ASP A 29 -12.33 -41.45 -30.21
C ASP A 29 -11.95 -40.15 -30.94
N LEU A 30 -11.07 -39.34 -30.32
CA LEU A 30 -10.61 -38.10 -30.94
C LEU A 30 -9.73 -38.38 -32.16
N TYR A 31 -8.90 -39.42 -32.14
CA TYR A 31 -8.09 -39.82 -33.30
C TYR A 31 -8.95 -40.31 -34.46
N GLU A 32 -9.98 -41.12 -34.19
CA GLU A 32 -10.87 -41.63 -35.23
C GLU A 32 -11.63 -40.47 -35.90
N ARG A 33 -12.13 -39.53 -35.10
CA ARG A 33 -12.75 -38.29 -35.62
C ARG A 33 -11.78 -37.43 -36.41
N PHE A 34 -10.53 -37.31 -35.96
CA PHE A 34 -9.50 -36.57 -36.70
C PHE A 34 -9.22 -37.19 -38.06
N GLN A 35 -9.17 -38.52 -38.15
CA GLN A 35 -8.97 -39.21 -39.42
C GLN A 35 -10.16 -39.03 -40.36
N ALA A 36 -11.38 -39.12 -39.85
CA ALA A 36 -12.59 -38.84 -40.62
C ALA A 36 -12.62 -37.37 -41.13
N ASP A 37 -12.34 -36.40 -40.26
CA ASP A 37 -12.25 -34.98 -40.63
C ASP A 37 -11.09 -34.70 -41.60
N TYR A 38 -9.97 -35.41 -41.46
CA TYR A 38 -8.81 -35.27 -42.36
C TYR A 38 -9.14 -35.69 -43.79
N LEU A 39 -9.89 -36.79 -43.94
CA LEU A 39 -10.34 -37.29 -45.24
C LEU A 39 -11.41 -36.39 -45.86
N ALA A 40 -12.32 -35.82 -45.04
CA ALA A 40 -13.44 -35.01 -45.53
C ALA A 40 -13.07 -33.53 -45.80
N LEU A 41 -12.20 -32.93 -44.98
CA LEU A 41 -11.97 -31.48 -44.95
C LEU A 41 -10.50 -31.07 -45.09
N GLY A 42 -9.59 -32.06 -45.15
CA GLY A 42 -8.16 -31.84 -45.27
C GLY A 42 -7.46 -31.48 -43.95
N ARG A 43 -6.12 -31.59 -43.96
CA ARG A 43 -5.27 -31.55 -42.75
C ARG A 43 -5.46 -30.35 -41.86
N LYS A 44 -5.56 -29.15 -42.45
CA LYS A 44 -5.51 -27.89 -41.71
C LYS A 44 -6.77 -27.69 -40.87
N GLU A 45 -7.94 -28.00 -41.43
CA GLU A 45 -9.21 -27.86 -40.72
C GLU A 45 -9.43 -28.99 -39.71
N ALA A 46 -9.06 -30.23 -40.06
CA ALA A 46 -9.08 -31.36 -39.13
C ALA A 46 -8.19 -31.09 -37.90
N SER A 47 -7.00 -30.52 -38.10
CA SER A 47 -6.07 -30.21 -37.00
C SER A 47 -6.60 -29.10 -36.09
N ARG A 48 -7.30 -28.12 -36.68
CA ARG A 48 -7.95 -27.05 -35.94
C ARG A 48 -9.11 -27.59 -35.09
N ARG A 49 -9.97 -28.43 -35.68
CA ARG A 49 -11.11 -29.05 -34.97
C ARG A 49 -10.66 -29.97 -33.86
N TYR A 50 -9.65 -30.81 -34.10
CA TYR A 50 -9.05 -31.65 -33.07
C TYR A 50 -8.52 -30.82 -31.90
N SER A 51 -7.74 -29.78 -32.19
CA SER A 51 -7.19 -28.90 -31.14
C SER A 51 -8.30 -28.19 -30.34
N LEU A 52 -9.37 -27.77 -31.01
CA LEU A 52 -10.54 -27.15 -30.35
C LEU A 52 -11.31 -28.15 -29.49
N ASN A 53 -11.44 -29.41 -29.91
CA ASN A 53 -12.09 -30.46 -29.12
C ASN A 53 -11.26 -30.83 -27.89
N VAL A 54 -9.94 -30.92 -28.04
CA VAL A 54 -9.00 -31.10 -26.93
C VAL A 54 -9.09 -29.93 -25.94
N ILE A 55 -9.10 -28.68 -26.42
CA ILE A 55 -9.30 -27.49 -25.56
C ILE A 55 -10.73 -27.45 -24.98
N GLY A 56 -11.72 -27.98 -25.69
CA GLY A 56 -13.10 -28.12 -25.23
C GLY A 56 -13.20 -29.02 -23.99
N PHE A 57 -12.39 -30.08 -23.93
CA PHE A 57 -12.22 -30.90 -22.73
C PHE A 57 -11.62 -30.13 -21.53
N ILE A 58 -10.95 -28.99 -21.78
CA ILE A 58 -10.32 -28.15 -20.74
C ILE A 58 -11.33 -27.19 -20.08
N ARG A 59 -12.57 -27.04 -20.57
CA ARG A 59 -13.46 -25.99 -20.03
C ARG A 59 -14.44 -26.44 -18.96
N LEU A 60 -14.09 -26.05 -17.73
CA LEU A 60 -14.99 -25.38 -16.78
C LEU A 60 -15.93 -24.37 -17.47
N ARG A 61 -17.24 -24.58 -17.27
CA ARG A 61 -18.23 -23.60 -16.76
C ARG A 61 -18.62 -22.35 -17.56
N PHE A 62 -18.15 -22.06 -18.77
CA PHE A 62 -18.70 -20.91 -19.55
C PHE A 62 -19.04 -21.28 -20.98
N GLY A 63 -20.34 -21.53 -21.18
CA GLY A 63 -20.96 -21.91 -22.45
C GLY A 63 -21.07 -20.73 -23.42
N PHE A 64 -20.66 -21.00 -24.65
CA PHE A 64 -21.05 -20.27 -25.85
C PHE A 64 -21.50 -21.31 -26.87
N GLU A 65 -22.80 -21.65 -26.85
CA GLU A 65 -23.40 -22.41 -27.94
C GLU A 65 -23.97 -21.43 -28.98
N ARG A 66 -23.39 -21.45 -30.18
CA ARG A 66 -24.03 -20.89 -31.37
C ARG A 66 -25.13 -21.83 -31.82
N ALA A 67 -26.34 -21.30 -31.88
CA ALA A 67 -27.53 -21.96 -32.36
C ALA A 67 -27.42 -22.43 -33.82
N GLY A 68 -27.83 -23.66 -34.05
CA GLY A 68 -28.01 -24.32 -35.34
C GLY A 68 -27.80 -25.82 -35.13
N TRP A 69 -28.62 -26.68 -35.74
CA TRP A 69 -28.48 -28.14 -35.79
C TRP A 69 -29.23 -29.02 -34.76
N SER A 70 -30.24 -28.53 -34.02
CA SER A 70 -31.07 -29.40 -33.17
C SER A 70 -32.44 -29.75 -33.79
N LYS A 71 -32.45 -30.33 -35.00
CA LYS A 71 -33.70 -30.85 -35.62
C LYS A 71 -33.68 -32.33 -36.02
N ALA A 72 -32.60 -33.07 -35.75
CA ALA A 72 -32.45 -34.43 -36.28
C ALA A 72 -32.45 -35.58 -35.25
N LEU A 73 -32.51 -35.33 -33.94
CA LEU A 73 -32.41 -36.42 -32.95
C LEU A 73 -33.46 -36.25 -31.84
N ARG A 74 -34.68 -36.67 -32.17
CA ARG A 74 -35.75 -36.94 -31.19
C ARG A 74 -36.10 -38.42 -31.31
N THR A 75 -35.25 -39.26 -30.75
CA THR A 75 -35.60 -40.63 -30.39
C THR A 75 -35.08 -40.92 -29.00
N GLN A 76 -35.92 -41.63 -28.27
CA GLN A 76 -35.88 -41.96 -26.85
C GLN A 76 -34.49 -42.29 -26.32
N THR A 77 -34.14 -41.70 -25.17
CA THR A 77 -33.69 -42.46 -23.99
C THR A 77 -33.84 -41.62 -22.73
N ASN A 78 -34.25 -42.31 -21.68
CA ASN A 78 -34.59 -41.83 -20.35
C ASN A 78 -33.43 -41.11 -19.64
N SER A 79 -33.81 -40.14 -18.82
CA SER A 79 -33.12 -39.58 -17.65
C SER A 79 -31.62 -39.86 -17.49
N ASN A 80 -30.81 -38.83 -17.67
CA ASN A 80 -29.74 -38.53 -16.72
C ASN A 80 -29.59 -37.02 -16.54
N HIS A 81 -29.81 -36.58 -15.30
CA HIS A 81 -29.65 -35.21 -14.85
C HIS A 81 -28.19 -34.78 -14.98
N GLN A 82 -27.89 -33.93 -15.97
CA GLN A 82 -26.71 -33.07 -15.95
C GLN A 82 -27.16 -31.60 -16.04
N THR A 83 -27.68 -31.15 -14.92
CA THR A 83 -27.55 -29.81 -14.33
C THR A 83 -27.71 -28.57 -15.22
N PRO A 84 -28.91 -27.94 -15.20
CA PRO A 84 -29.24 -26.71 -15.92
C PRO A 84 -28.80 -25.44 -15.18
N TYR A 85 -27.72 -25.46 -14.40
CA TYR A 85 -27.41 -24.33 -13.51
C TYR A 85 -27.06 -23.04 -14.26
N ALA A 86 -26.34 -23.12 -15.39
CA ALA A 86 -26.02 -21.95 -16.21
C ALA A 86 -27.26 -21.40 -16.95
N ALA A 87 -28.11 -22.28 -17.48
CA ALA A 87 -29.35 -21.90 -18.14
C ALA A 87 -30.35 -21.27 -17.16
N MET A 88 -30.46 -21.82 -15.94
CA MET A 88 -31.25 -21.24 -14.87
C MET A 88 -30.67 -19.90 -14.40
N PHE A 89 -29.35 -19.74 -14.25
CA PHE A 89 -28.72 -18.47 -13.87
C PHE A 89 -28.99 -17.37 -14.91
N ASN A 90 -28.88 -17.69 -16.20
CA ASN A 90 -29.25 -16.77 -17.28
C ASN A 90 -30.74 -16.41 -17.23
N ASN A 91 -31.61 -17.37 -16.94
CA ASN A 91 -33.03 -17.09 -16.84
C ASN A 91 -33.37 -16.23 -15.61
N TYR A 92 -32.79 -16.53 -14.44
CA TYR A 92 -32.91 -15.72 -13.23
C TYR A 92 -32.35 -14.31 -13.44
N PHE A 93 -31.21 -14.17 -14.11
CA PHE A 93 -30.62 -12.87 -14.44
C PHE A 93 -31.50 -12.08 -15.40
N LYS A 94 -32.03 -12.72 -16.45
CA LYS A 94 -32.95 -12.09 -17.41
C LYS A 94 -34.26 -11.66 -16.73
N ILE A 95 -34.79 -12.49 -15.83
CA ILE A 95 -35.99 -12.18 -15.04
C ILE A 95 -35.70 -11.02 -14.07
N ALA A 96 -34.56 -11.04 -13.36
CA ALA A 96 -34.14 -9.98 -12.46
C ALA A 96 -33.98 -8.64 -13.19
N LEU A 97 -33.34 -8.66 -14.36
CA LEU A 97 -33.16 -7.47 -15.19
C LEU A 97 -34.51 -6.93 -15.69
N ARG A 98 -35.39 -7.81 -16.19
CA ARG A 98 -36.75 -7.41 -16.60
C ARG A 98 -37.54 -6.83 -15.43
N ASN A 99 -37.35 -7.36 -14.23
CA ASN A 99 -38.00 -6.88 -13.01
C ASN A 99 -37.45 -5.51 -12.57
N LEU A 100 -36.13 -5.29 -12.67
CA LEU A 100 -35.48 -3.99 -12.46
C LEU A 100 -36.04 -2.93 -13.42
N TRP A 101 -36.13 -3.27 -14.71
CA TRP A 101 -36.67 -2.42 -15.76
C TRP A 101 -38.18 -2.18 -15.63
N ARG A 102 -38.93 -3.03 -14.92
CA ARG A 102 -40.35 -2.81 -14.63
C ARG A 102 -40.55 -1.90 -13.42
N ASN A 103 -39.69 -2.01 -12.40
CA ASN A 103 -39.73 -1.23 -11.17
C ASN A 103 -38.64 -0.14 -11.16
N ARG A 104 -38.53 0.66 -12.22
CA ARG A 104 -37.36 1.53 -12.47
C ARG A 104 -37.10 2.53 -11.35
N THR A 105 -38.11 3.29 -10.93
CA THR A 105 -37.94 4.35 -9.92
C THR A 105 -37.39 3.81 -8.61
N THR A 106 -38.00 2.74 -8.09
CA THR A 106 -37.57 2.17 -6.82
C THR A 106 -36.26 1.41 -6.92
N SER A 107 -36.00 0.74 -8.05
CA SER A 107 -34.72 0.08 -8.31
C SER A 107 -33.59 1.10 -8.40
N ILE A 108 -33.81 2.23 -9.10
CA ILE A 108 -32.83 3.32 -9.23
C ILE A 108 -32.52 3.90 -7.84
N VAL A 109 -33.53 4.26 -7.05
CA VAL A 109 -33.32 4.81 -5.69
C VAL A 109 -32.56 3.82 -4.81
N SER A 110 -32.92 2.54 -4.85
CA SER A 110 -32.28 1.49 -4.05
C SER A 110 -30.82 1.26 -4.45
N ILE A 111 -30.54 1.20 -5.77
CA ILE A 111 -29.20 1.03 -6.30
C ILE A 111 -28.33 2.24 -5.99
N LEU A 112 -28.84 3.46 -6.20
CA LEU A 112 -28.10 4.68 -5.89
C LEU A 112 -27.81 4.80 -4.39
N GLY A 113 -28.80 4.56 -3.53
CA GLY A 113 -28.61 4.58 -2.08
C GLY A 113 -27.58 3.57 -1.59
N LEU A 114 -27.66 2.32 -2.09
CA LEU A 114 -26.68 1.29 -1.76
C LEU A 114 -25.29 1.61 -2.32
N SER A 115 -25.20 2.08 -3.56
CA SER A 115 -23.93 2.43 -4.20
C SER A 115 -23.24 3.58 -3.48
N VAL A 116 -23.97 4.64 -3.15
CA VAL A 116 -23.43 5.79 -2.40
C VAL A 116 -22.99 5.37 -1.00
N GLY A 117 -23.82 4.60 -0.28
CA GLY A 117 -23.49 4.15 1.08
C GLY A 117 -22.26 3.24 1.13
N LEU A 118 -22.21 2.24 0.23
CA LEU A 118 -21.07 1.32 0.13
C LEU A 118 -19.81 2.02 -0.34
N THR A 119 -19.90 2.90 -1.36
CA THR A 119 -18.72 3.64 -1.86
C THR A 119 -18.19 4.58 -0.79
N SER A 120 -19.07 5.30 -0.09
CA SER A 120 -18.65 6.19 1.00
C SER A 120 -17.98 5.40 2.14
N GLY A 121 -18.57 4.27 2.55
CA GLY A 121 -17.98 3.38 3.54
C GLY A 121 -16.62 2.83 3.11
N LEU A 122 -16.48 2.44 1.84
CA LEU A 122 -15.21 1.95 1.27
C LEU A 122 -14.13 3.03 1.24
N VAL A 123 -14.48 4.26 0.82
CA VAL A 123 -13.54 5.39 0.81
C VAL A 123 -13.06 5.70 2.22
N ILE A 124 -13.96 5.72 3.21
CA ILE A 124 -13.59 5.92 4.62
C ILE A 124 -12.67 4.79 5.09
N PHE A 125 -12.99 3.53 4.76
CA PHE A 125 -12.15 2.39 5.13
C PHE A 125 -10.74 2.49 4.52
N LEU A 126 -10.63 2.84 3.24
CA LEU A 126 -9.34 3.03 2.56
C LEU A 126 -8.55 4.19 3.17
N LEU A 127 -9.21 5.31 3.47
CA LEU A 127 -8.59 6.45 4.13
C LEU A 127 -8.06 6.06 5.51
N VAL A 128 -8.85 5.40 6.33
CA VAL A 128 -8.43 4.96 7.67
C VAL A 128 -7.30 3.94 7.59
N SER A 129 -7.37 2.99 6.65
CA SER A 129 -6.30 2.02 6.41
C SER A 129 -4.99 2.71 6.01
N TYR A 130 -5.07 3.72 5.14
CA TYR A 130 -3.93 4.56 4.78
C TYR A 130 -3.37 5.29 6.00
N LEU A 131 -4.21 5.90 6.84
CA LEU A 131 -3.78 6.63 8.04
C LEU A 131 -3.12 5.69 9.07
N PHE A 132 -3.58 4.46 9.24
CA PHE A 132 -2.94 3.47 10.11
C PHE A 132 -1.64 2.87 9.56
N SER A 133 -1.40 3.01 8.26
CA SER A 133 -0.17 2.50 7.61
C SER A 133 1.05 3.41 7.84
N PHE A 134 0.86 4.58 8.47
CA PHE A 134 1.93 5.56 8.62
C PHE A 134 3.13 5.04 9.43
N ASN A 135 4.34 5.31 8.92
CA ASN A 135 5.63 4.93 9.50
C ASN A 135 5.85 3.42 9.72
N ARG A 136 5.04 2.55 9.11
CA ARG A 136 5.14 1.08 9.25
C ARG A 136 5.94 0.39 8.14
N TYR A 137 6.46 1.14 7.17
CA TYR A 137 7.16 0.54 6.02
C TYR A 137 8.58 0.05 6.35
N HIS A 138 9.18 0.50 7.45
CA HIS A 138 10.49 0.06 7.88
C HIS A 138 10.43 -1.34 8.53
N ALA A 139 11.35 -2.23 8.17
CA ALA A 139 11.46 -3.59 8.72
C ALA A 139 11.64 -3.61 10.24
N LYS A 140 12.18 -2.53 10.82
CA LYS A 140 12.42 -2.37 12.26
C LYS A 140 11.41 -1.44 12.94
N SER A 141 10.26 -1.13 12.31
CA SER A 141 9.30 -0.12 12.81
C SER A 141 8.86 -0.31 14.26
N ASP A 142 8.84 -1.56 14.73
CA ASP A 142 8.39 -1.90 16.08
C ASP A 142 9.47 -1.67 17.15
N ARG A 143 10.73 -1.53 16.73
CA ARG A 143 11.90 -1.31 17.59
C ARG A 143 12.68 -0.03 17.28
N ILE A 144 12.07 0.87 16.51
CA ILE A 144 12.56 2.24 16.31
C ILE A 144 11.79 3.19 17.21
N TYR A 145 12.53 3.98 17.98
CA TYR A 145 11.99 4.93 18.94
C TYR A 145 12.54 6.31 18.67
N TRP A 146 11.67 7.30 18.72
CA TRP A 146 12.04 8.69 18.82
C TRP A 146 12.31 9.03 20.28
N VAL A 147 13.48 9.59 20.56
CA VAL A 147 13.79 10.15 21.86
C VAL A 147 13.36 11.61 21.86
N VAL A 148 12.49 11.95 22.80
CA VAL A 148 11.95 13.30 23.00
C VAL A 148 12.27 13.78 24.42
N THR A 149 12.35 15.09 24.59
CA THR A 149 12.57 15.70 25.92
C THR A 149 11.34 16.47 26.34
N ASP A 150 10.75 16.12 27.47
CA ASP A 150 9.73 16.95 28.11
C ASP A 150 10.44 18.00 28.99
N ILE A 151 10.07 19.28 28.83
CA ILE A 151 10.55 20.38 29.67
C ILE A 151 9.56 20.58 30.82
N LEU A 152 9.99 20.19 32.02
CA LEU A 152 9.22 20.21 33.25
C LEU A 152 9.36 21.56 33.96
N ASN A 153 8.63 22.56 33.46
CA ASN A 153 8.38 23.84 34.15
C ASN A 153 6.96 23.82 34.77
N ASP A 154 6.39 24.99 35.10
CA ASP A 154 5.01 25.12 35.64
C ASP A 154 3.94 24.39 34.80
N LYS A 155 4.15 24.32 33.49
CA LYS A 155 3.38 23.49 32.56
C LYS A 155 4.35 22.64 31.75
N PRO A 156 4.35 21.31 31.92
CA PRO A 156 5.16 20.43 31.10
C PRO A 156 4.94 20.68 29.61
N GLN A 157 6.02 21.00 28.89
CA GLN A 157 5.97 21.18 27.44
C GLN A 157 6.69 20.00 26.78
N PRO A 158 6.00 19.20 25.96
CA PRO A 158 6.67 18.22 25.13
C PRO A 158 7.53 18.93 24.08
N THR A 159 8.73 18.41 23.83
CA THR A 159 9.56 18.80 22.68
C THR A 159 9.81 17.61 21.78
N ASP A 160 10.41 17.88 20.63
CA ASP A 160 10.66 16.93 19.55
C ASP A 160 12.18 16.64 19.42
N VAL A 161 12.95 17.09 20.42
CA VAL A 161 14.41 17.19 20.39
C VAL A 161 15.07 16.67 21.67
N THR A 162 16.39 16.48 21.57
CA THR A 162 17.33 16.04 22.60
C THR A 162 18.60 16.87 22.52
N PRO A 163 19.48 16.83 23.55
CA PRO A 163 20.82 17.36 23.44
C PRO A 163 21.62 16.66 22.34
N ARG A 164 22.48 17.42 21.65
CA ARG A 164 23.25 16.90 20.50
C ARG A 164 24.07 15.64 20.79
N PRO A 165 24.66 15.43 21.97
CA PRO A 165 25.49 14.24 22.20
C PRO A 165 24.70 12.94 22.35
N VAL A 166 23.38 12.98 22.64
CA VAL A 166 22.58 11.81 23.03
C VAL A 166 22.67 10.68 22.01
N GLY A 167 22.50 10.98 20.73
CA GLY A 167 22.57 9.95 19.67
C GLY A 167 23.94 9.28 19.58
N GLN A 168 25.03 10.01 19.81
CA GLN A 168 26.37 9.43 19.82
C GLN A 168 26.58 8.56 21.07
N VAL A 169 26.25 9.07 22.26
CA VAL A 169 26.40 8.34 23.52
C VAL A 169 25.61 7.03 23.52
N LEU A 170 24.39 7.04 22.97
CA LEU A 170 23.58 5.82 22.84
C LEU A 170 24.24 4.75 21.97
N ARG A 171 24.95 5.14 20.91
CA ARG A 171 25.68 4.20 20.06
C ARG A 171 26.95 3.66 20.71
N ASP A 172 27.69 4.55 21.36
CA ASP A 172 29.06 4.26 21.81
C ASP A 172 29.06 3.52 23.15
N GLU A 173 28.13 3.84 24.07
CA GLU A 173 28.15 3.34 25.45
C GLU A 173 27.16 2.18 25.72
N TYR A 174 26.16 1.95 24.87
CA TYR A 174 25.03 1.06 25.19
C TYR A 174 24.83 -0.06 24.17
N PRO A 175 25.37 -1.28 24.41
CA PRO A 175 25.37 -2.37 23.43
C PRO A 175 24.01 -2.92 22.99
N PHE A 176 22.93 -2.62 23.72
CA PHE A 176 21.56 -3.04 23.36
C PHE A 176 20.92 -2.11 22.31
N VAL A 177 21.52 -0.94 22.08
CA VAL A 177 21.22 -0.07 20.94
C VAL A 177 21.87 -0.65 19.69
N GLU A 178 21.09 -0.90 18.64
CA GLU A 178 21.63 -1.34 17.35
C GLU A 178 22.27 -0.17 16.61
N SER A 179 21.58 0.97 16.59
CA SER A 179 22.07 2.23 16.05
C SER A 179 21.20 3.37 16.59
N ALA A 180 21.76 4.56 16.69
CA ALA A 180 21.00 5.79 16.88
C ALA A 180 21.38 6.81 15.80
N VAL A 181 20.54 7.80 15.53
CA VAL A 181 20.81 8.83 14.53
C VAL A 181 20.25 10.17 14.98
N ARG A 182 21.00 11.22 14.69
CA ARG A 182 20.62 12.60 14.91
C ARG A 182 20.08 13.22 13.64
N LEU A 183 19.03 14.02 13.77
CA LEU A 183 18.47 14.81 12.66
C LEU A 183 18.23 16.26 13.07
N ASN A 184 18.52 17.18 12.17
CA ASN A 184 18.05 18.56 12.24
C ASN A 184 17.23 18.87 11.00
N ASN A 185 15.93 19.12 11.19
CA ASN A 185 15.05 19.57 10.12
C ASN A 185 15.44 20.97 9.65
N VAL A 186 15.34 21.19 8.35
CA VAL A 186 15.47 22.52 7.75
C VAL A 186 14.10 22.96 7.28
N PHE A 187 13.63 24.08 7.83
CA PHE A 187 12.33 24.67 7.54
C PHE A 187 12.53 25.90 6.65
N GLY A 188 12.27 25.75 5.35
CA GLY A 188 12.52 26.82 4.38
C GLY A 188 14.01 26.95 4.06
N ALA A 189 14.41 26.55 2.86
CA ALA A 189 15.76 26.75 2.36
C ALA A 189 15.75 27.03 0.87
N LEU A 190 16.71 27.83 0.42
CA LEU A 190 16.98 28.05 -0.99
C LEU A 190 18.02 27.05 -1.45
N VAL A 191 17.62 26.10 -2.28
CA VAL A 191 18.55 25.17 -2.95
C VAL A 191 18.75 25.65 -4.37
N GLY A 192 19.99 25.77 -4.82
CA GLY A 192 20.24 26.05 -6.23
C GLY A 192 21.34 25.20 -6.82
N VAL A 193 21.40 25.24 -8.16
CA VAL A 193 22.43 24.56 -8.95
C VAL A 193 23.43 25.61 -9.45
N PRO A 194 24.70 25.59 -9.01
CA PRO A 194 25.72 26.52 -9.48
C PRO A 194 25.89 26.47 -11.00
N ASP A 195 26.18 27.61 -11.64
CA ASP A 195 26.43 27.71 -13.08
C ASP A 195 27.92 27.58 -13.47
N GLY A 196 28.81 27.42 -12.48
CA GLY A 196 30.26 27.36 -12.66
C GLY A 196 30.95 28.72 -12.85
N LYS A 197 30.19 29.83 -12.91
CA LYS A 197 30.68 31.20 -13.06
C LYS A 197 30.48 32.05 -11.79
N GLY A 198 30.17 31.39 -10.68
CA GLY A 198 29.84 32.04 -9.40
C GLY A 198 28.36 32.39 -9.25
N GLY A 199 27.54 32.17 -10.28
CA GLY A 199 26.09 32.34 -10.26
C GLY A 199 25.33 31.02 -10.04
N MET A 200 24.02 31.09 -10.18
CA MET A 200 23.10 29.96 -10.03
C MET A 200 22.30 29.78 -11.32
N SER A 201 22.38 28.60 -11.92
CA SER A 201 21.63 28.24 -13.12
C SER A 201 20.14 28.02 -12.83
N LYS A 202 19.82 27.45 -11.66
CA LYS A 202 18.47 27.20 -11.17
C LYS A 202 18.41 27.43 -9.67
N LYS A 203 17.22 27.81 -9.18
CA LYS A 203 16.91 28.03 -7.76
C LYS A 203 15.56 27.42 -7.43
N PHE A 204 15.47 26.84 -6.24
CA PHE A 204 14.30 26.13 -5.73
C PHE A 204 14.11 26.50 -4.26
N GLU A 205 12.88 26.83 -3.89
CA GLU A 205 12.51 27.03 -2.49
C GLU A 205 11.95 25.71 -1.95
N GLU A 206 12.63 25.16 -0.95
CA GLU A 206 12.28 23.90 -0.30
C GLU A 206 11.72 24.18 1.08
N SER A 207 10.62 23.53 1.44
CA SER A 207 9.90 23.86 2.67
C SER A 207 10.23 22.94 3.85
N ARG A 208 10.05 21.61 3.71
CA ARG A 208 10.08 20.67 4.86
C ARG A 208 10.68 19.29 4.56
N ASN A 209 11.39 19.18 3.45
CA ASN A 209 11.89 17.92 2.89
C ASN A 209 13.42 17.81 2.97
N ILE A 210 14.06 18.74 3.68
CA ILE A 210 15.51 18.78 3.89
C ILE A 210 15.80 18.49 5.36
N CYS A 211 16.80 17.65 5.61
CA CYS A 211 17.38 17.50 6.95
C CYS A 211 18.90 17.38 6.89
N PHE A 212 19.55 17.73 7.99
CA PHE A 212 20.90 17.28 8.29
C PHE A 212 20.82 15.96 9.06
N THR A 213 21.58 14.95 8.64
CA THR A 213 21.58 13.64 9.31
C THR A 213 22.91 12.90 9.15
N GLU A 214 23.08 11.84 9.94
CA GLU A 214 24.30 11.03 9.99
C GLU A 214 24.19 9.81 9.06
N PRO A 215 25.30 9.16 8.67
CA PRO A 215 25.26 7.89 7.91
C PRO A 215 24.39 6.81 8.59
N GLU A 216 24.31 6.84 9.91
CA GLU A 216 23.46 5.96 10.73
C GLU A 216 21.97 6.06 10.40
N TYR A 217 21.53 7.13 9.73
CA TYR A 217 20.15 7.27 9.23
C TYR A 217 19.72 6.01 8.51
N PHE A 218 20.56 5.51 7.61
CA PHE A 218 20.23 4.36 6.79
C PHE A 218 20.37 3.02 7.53
N LYS A 219 20.96 3.00 8.73
CA LYS A 219 20.96 1.81 9.61
C LYS A 219 19.68 1.74 10.43
N VAL A 220 19.12 2.90 10.79
CA VAL A 220 17.89 3.04 11.57
C VAL A 220 16.66 2.95 10.66
N PHE A 221 16.67 3.64 9.54
CA PHE A 221 15.58 3.76 8.59
C PHE A 221 15.93 3.09 7.27
N ASP A 222 15.05 2.20 6.83
CA ASP A 222 15.20 1.58 5.51
C ASP A 222 15.04 2.62 4.39
N SER A 223 15.94 2.54 3.41
CA SER A 223 15.90 3.33 2.18
C SER A 223 16.43 2.46 1.04
N GLU A 224 15.75 2.48 -0.09
CA GLU A 224 16.20 1.79 -1.30
C GLU A 224 17.21 2.67 -2.04
N TRP A 225 18.39 2.12 -2.35
CA TRP A 225 19.48 2.87 -2.97
C TRP A 225 19.49 2.67 -4.47
N ALA A 226 19.46 3.78 -5.22
CA ALA A 226 19.66 3.76 -6.66
C ALA A 226 21.16 3.81 -7.02
N THR A 227 21.94 4.65 -6.33
CA THR A 227 23.39 4.79 -6.56
C THR A 227 24.08 5.39 -5.33
N GLY A 228 25.31 4.96 -5.03
CA GLY A 228 26.13 5.47 -3.92
C GLY A 228 26.38 4.43 -2.85
N ASP A 229 27.23 4.77 -1.88
CA ASP A 229 27.55 3.92 -0.72
C ASP A 229 26.85 4.47 0.53
N GLN A 230 25.93 3.69 1.07
CA GLN A 230 25.16 3.99 2.27
C GLN A 230 26.01 4.40 3.48
N ARG A 231 27.19 3.82 3.65
CA ARG A 231 28.05 4.08 4.82
C ARG A 231 28.89 5.34 4.66
N ALA A 232 29.30 5.66 3.43
CA ALA A 232 30.20 6.77 3.14
C ALA A 232 29.47 8.04 2.69
N ALA A 233 28.25 7.95 2.17
CA ALA A 233 27.59 9.06 1.50
C ALA A 233 27.46 10.33 2.38
N LEU A 234 27.22 10.17 3.68
CA LEU A 234 27.05 11.28 4.63
C LEU A 234 28.18 11.41 5.66
N SER A 235 29.31 10.70 5.49
CA SER A 235 30.37 10.66 6.51
C SER A 235 31.27 11.90 6.50
N ALA A 236 31.39 12.57 5.36
CA ALA A 236 32.17 13.80 5.21
C ALA A 236 31.24 15.03 5.25
N PRO A 237 31.71 16.19 5.73
CA PRO A 237 30.94 17.44 5.64
C PRO A 237 30.70 17.83 4.18
N ASN A 238 29.69 18.67 3.95
CA ASN A 238 29.34 19.20 2.63
C ASN A 238 28.96 18.11 1.61
N THR A 239 28.43 16.99 2.07
CA THR A 239 27.85 15.96 1.20
C THR A 239 26.34 15.89 1.35
N VAL A 240 25.68 15.41 0.29
CA VAL A 240 24.21 15.29 0.25
C VAL A 240 23.78 14.03 -0.48
N VAL A 241 22.75 13.37 0.06
CA VAL A 241 22.00 12.30 -0.58
C VAL A 241 20.66 12.86 -1.03
N LEU A 242 20.24 12.54 -2.26
CA LEU A 242 18.99 13.02 -2.84
C LEU A 242 18.04 11.87 -3.14
N SER A 243 16.73 12.12 -3.03
CA SER A 243 15.75 11.23 -3.64
C SER A 243 15.81 11.33 -5.17
N ARG A 244 15.40 10.26 -5.86
CA ARG A 244 15.39 10.18 -7.34
C ARG A 244 14.58 11.32 -7.95
N GLU A 245 13.45 11.68 -7.36
CA GLU A 245 12.63 12.81 -7.79
C GLU A 245 13.39 14.13 -7.68
N TYR A 246 14.13 14.34 -6.60
CA TYR A 246 14.85 15.58 -6.34
C TYR A 246 16.13 15.73 -7.15
N ALA A 247 16.83 14.62 -7.42
CA ALA A 247 17.92 14.60 -8.39
C ALA A 247 17.44 15.09 -9.77
N LYS A 248 16.28 14.58 -10.23
CA LYS A 248 15.65 15.01 -11.49
C LYS A 248 15.16 16.46 -11.42
N LYS A 249 14.54 16.88 -10.31
CA LYS A 249 14.10 18.27 -10.10
C LYS A 249 15.25 19.25 -10.28
N TYR A 250 16.39 18.99 -9.65
CA TYR A 250 17.54 19.89 -9.67
C TYR A 250 18.32 19.81 -10.97
N PHE A 251 18.71 18.61 -11.40
CA PHE A 251 19.67 18.41 -12.48
C PHE A 251 19.05 17.97 -13.81
N GLY A 252 17.73 17.71 -13.87
CA GLY A 252 17.04 17.15 -15.04
C GLY A 252 17.31 15.66 -15.27
N THR A 253 18.09 15.01 -14.40
CA THR A 253 18.47 13.59 -14.50
C THR A 253 18.73 13.02 -13.09
N ASP A 254 18.57 11.72 -12.91
CA ASP A 254 18.97 11.01 -11.69
C ASP A 254 20.46 10.66 -11.67
N GLN A 255 21.18 10.85 -12.77
CA GLN A 255 22.65 10.81 -12.82
C GLN A 255 23.24 12.12 -12.26
N ALA A 256 23.14 12.29 -10.94
CA ALA A 256 23.55 13.50 -10.23
C ALA A 256 24.74 13.31 -9.29
N ILE A 257 25.27 12.10 -9.12
CA ILE A 257 26.48 11.84 -8.33
C ILE A 257 27.64 12.75 -8.78
N GLY A 258 28.34 13.35 -7.81
CA GLY A 258 29.45 14.27 -8.00
C GLY A 258 29.05 15.69 -8.41
N LYS A 259 27.77 15.95 -8.71
CA LYS A 259 27.29 17.31 -8.97
C LYS A 259 27.16 18.10 -7.67
N VAL A 260 27.14 19.42 -7.79
CA VAL A 260 27.10 20.35 -6.66
C VAL A 260 25.74 21.04 -6.59
N LEU A 261 25.20 21.14 -5.38
CA LEU A 261 24.10 22.04 -5.00
C LEU A 261 24.65 23.13 -4.09
N ARG A 262 24.01 24.29 -4.07
CA ARG A 262 24.30 25.35 -3.10
C ARG A 262 23.10 25.59 -2.22
N LEU A 263 23.29 25.42 -0.92
CA LEU A 263 22.30 25.71 0.12
C LEU A 263 22.43 27.16 0.58
N ASP A 264 21.31 27.88 0.58
CA ASP A 264 21.15 29.27 1.03
C ASP A 264 22.19 30.24 0.47
N ASN A 265 22.60 30.02 -0.79
CA ASN A 265 23.66 30.76 -1.48
C ASN A 265 25.02 30.78 -0.74
N LYS A 266 25.24 29.90 0.24
CA LYS A 266 26.43 29.92 1.11
C LYS A 266 27.24 28.64 1.04
N THR A 267 26.58 27.49 1.03
CA THR A 267 27.26 26.21 1.27
C THR A 267 27.11 25.28 0.09
N ASP A 268 28.23 24.92 -0.51
CA ASP A 268 28.28 23.93 -1.59
C ASP A 268 28.21 22.53 -1.02
N LEU A 269 27.32 21.72 -1.57
CA LEU A 269 27.04 20.35 -1.19
C LEU A 269 27.27 19.44 -2.40
N THR A 270 28.11 18.43 -2.25
CA THR A 270 28.37 17.46 -3.31
C THR A 270 27.44 16.26 -3.18
N VAL A 271 26.79 15.89 -4.27
CA VAL A 271 25.89 14.73 -4.31
C VAL A 271 26.71 13.44 -4.25
N THR A 272 26.50 12.64 -3.22
CA THR A 272 27.26 11.40 -2.95
C THR A 272 26.39 10.15 -3.00
N GLY A 273 25.06 10.31 -3.03
CA GLY A 273 24.13 9.19 -3.11
C GLY A 273 22.78 9.61 -3.65
N ILE A 274 22.11 8.66 -4.32
CA ILE A 274 20.74 8.77 -4.79
C ILE A 274 19.93 7.59 -4.23
N ILE A 275 18.82 7.91 -3.56
CA ILE A 275 17.88 6.94 -3.01
C ILE A 275 16.54 7.01 -3.75
N GLU A 276 15.73 5.97 -3.66
CA GLU A 276 14.33 6.02 -4.09
C GLU A 276 13.52 6.99 -3.23
N ASN A 277 12.38 7.42 -3.78
CA ASN A 277 11.51 8.37 -3.10
C ASN A 277 10.91 7.74 -1.83
N PRO A 278 10.88 8.45 -0.70
CA PRO A 278 10.23 7.95 0.50
C PRO A 278 8.72 7.78 0.26
N PRO A 279 8.08 6.75 0.84
CA PRO A 279 6.67 6.49 0.61
C PRO A 279 5.79 7.61 1.18
N SER A 280 4.58 7.78 0.63
CA SER A 280 3.68 8.88 1.00
C SER A 280 3.14 8.79 2.43
N ASN A 281 3.13 7.58 3.01
CA ASN A 281 2.71 7.27 4.38
C ASN A 281 3.90 7.27 5.37
N SER A 282 4.84 8.19 5.21
CA SER A 282 5.91 8.46 6.17
C SER A 282 5.83 9.90 6.67
N GLN A 283 6.09 10.13 7.95
CA GLN A 283 6.32 11.49 8.48
C GLN A 283 7.78 11.95 8.27
N LEU A 284 8.72 11.00 8.12
CA LEU A 284 10.13 11.25 7.87
C LEU A 284 10.41 11.24 6.35
N ARG A 285 9.73 12.13 5.62
CA ARG A 285 9.86 12.26 4.16
C ARG A 285 10.93 13.27 3.83
N TYR A 286 12.17 12.82 3.86
CA TYR A 286 13.32 13.62 3.45
C TYR A 286 13.73 13.27 2.02
N ASP A 287 13.82 14.29 1.20
CA ASP A 287 14.28 14.20 -0.18
C ASP A 287 15.71 14.72 -0.36
N VAL A 288 16.19 15.51 0.59
CA VAL A 288 17.54 16.07 0.63
C VAL A 288 18.12 15.81 2.01
N LEU A 289 19.01 14.82 2.10
CA LEU A 289 19.69 14.45 3.34
C LEU A 289 21.12 14.98 3.29
N ILE A 290 21.43 15.98 4.09
CA ILE A 290 22.73 16.66 4.14
C ILE A 290 23.54 16.06 5.28
N SER A 291 24.85 15.91 5.12
CA SER A 291 25.68 15.39 6.20
C SER A 291 25.62 16.27 7.46
N TYR A 292 25.33 15.64 8.60
CA TYR A 292 25.27 16.28 9.92
C TYR A 292 26.60 16.94 10.32
N SER A 293 27.75 16.43 9.84
CA SER A 293 29.06 17.03 10.11
C SER A 293 29.26 18.37 9.40
N THR A 294 28.32 18.79 8.55
CA THR A 294 28.30 20.12 7.92
C THR A 294 27.89 21.23 8.90
N LEU A 295 27.09 20.90 9.93
CA LEU A 295 26.51 21.87 10.86
C LEU A 295 27.53 22.75 11.61
N PRO A 296 28.65 22.23 12.15
CA PRO A 296 29.63 23.07 12.87
C PRO A 296 30.23 24.16 11.99
N GLY A 297 30.47 23.87 10.70
CA GLY A 297 30.97 24.85 9.75
C GLY A 297 29.92 25.89 9.34
N LEU A 298 28.63 25.52 9.34
CA LEU A 298 27.53 26.43 9.04
C LEU A 298 27.26 27.44 10.16
N TRP A 299 27.35 27.00 11.41
CA TRP A 299 27.04 27.85 12.58
C TRP A 299 28.25 28.49 13.22
N ASN A 300 29.47 28.14 12.75
CA ASN A 300 30.73 28.67 13.26
C ASN A 300 30.84 28.53 14.80
N GLU A 301 30.36 27.40 15.32
CA GLU A 301 30.33 27.11 16.76
C GLU A 301 31.11 25.81 17.03
N PRO A 302 32.45 25.90 17.24
CA PRO A 302 33.26 24.74 17.56
C PRO A 302 32.78 24.06 18.85
N GLY A 303 32.71 22.73 18.84
CA GLY A 303 32.31 21.95 20.03
C GLY A 303 30.80 21.80 20.24
N MET A 304 29.96 22.47 19.43
CA MET A 304 28.48 22.41 19.53
C MET A 304 27.91 20.98 19.58
N MET A 305 28.61 20.00 19.01
CA MET A 305 28.20 18.60 18.92
C MET A 305 28.34 17.84 20.24
N GLN A 306 29.20 18.34 21.13
CA GLN A 306 29.47 17.75 22.44
C GLN A 306 28.79 18.54 23.58
N THR A 307 28.07 19.62 23.25
CA THR A 307 27.39 20.46 24.22
C THR A 307 26.16 19.75 24.79
N TRP A 308 26.20 19.48 26.10
CA TRP A 308 25.03 19.16 26.91
C TRP A 308 24.39 20.48 27.37
N GLY A 309 23.08 20.61 27.18
CA GLY A 309 22.37 21.86 27.40
C GLY A 309 20.95 21.79 26.88
N GLU A 310 20.47 22.85 26.23
CA GLU A 310 19.14 22.85 25.65
C GLU A 310 18.97 21.76 24.58
N PRO A 311 17.86 20.99 24.60
CA PRO A 311 17.51 20.07 23.53
C PRO A 311 17.32 20.79 22.19
N VAL A 312 18.04 20.37 21.16
CA VAL A 312 18.09 21.08 19.86
C VAL A 312 18.21 20.16 18.63
N THR A 313 18.34 18.84 18.82
CA THR A 313 18.41 17.87 17.70
C THR A 313 17.45 16.71 17.92
N MET A 314 16.80 16.24 16.87
CA MET A 314 16.01 15.01 16.95
C MET A 314 16.97 13.84 17.13
N CYS A 315 16.61 12.86 17.96
CA CYS A 315 17.37 11.63 18.12
C CYS A 315 16.47 10.42 17.95
N TRP A 316 16.84 9.53 17.04
CA TRP A 316 16.14 8.27 16.80
C TRP A 316 17.02 7.10 17.15
N VAL A 317 16.42 6.03 17.66
CA VAL A 317 17.14 4.87 18.18
C VAL A 317 16.47 3.62 17.65
N ALA A 318 17.25 2.76 17.01
CA ALA A 318 16.87 1.38 16.72
C ALA A 318 17.46 0.47 17.80
N LEU A 319 16.60 -0.28 18.50
CA LEU A 319 17.03 -1.28 19.47
C LEU A 319 17.35 -2.60 18.79
N LYS A 320 18.27 -3.39 19.36
CA LYS A 320 18.50 -4.78 18.92
C LYS A 320 17.27 -5.64 19.20
N GLU A 321 17.11 -6.69 18.41
CA GLU A 321 16.02 -7.66 18.61
C GLU A 321 16.04 -8.25 20.03
N GLY A 322 14.87 -8.36 20.65
CA GLY A 322 14.72 -8.81 22.05
C GLY A 322 15.07 -7.78 23.13
N SER A 323 15.48 -6.56 22.77
CA SER A 323 15.71 -5.47 23.74
C SER A 323 14.41 -4.74 24.09
N ASP A 324 14.24 -4.39 25.36
CA ASP A 324 13.05 -3.70 25.88
C ASP A 324 13.24 -2.17 25.90
N VAL A 325 12.20 -1.44 25.49
CA VAL A 325 12.11 0.02 25.60
C VAL A 325 12.22 0.51 27.04
N VAL A 326 11.77 -0.27 28.03
CA VAL A 326 11.89 0.08 29.45
C VAL A 326 13.38 0.27 29.84
N ARG A 327 14.27 -0.56 29.28
CA ARG A 327 15.71 -0.42 29.48
C ARG A 327 16.26 0.86 28.83
N LEU A 328 15.74 1.23 27.65
CA LEU A 328 16.09 2.49 26.99
C LEU A 328 15.66 3.69 27.83
N ASP A 329 14.42 3.72 28.34
CA ASP A 329 13.94 4.82 29.18
C ASP A 329 14.75 4.97 30.48
N GLN A 330 15.12 3.84 31.12
CA GLN A 330 16.01 3.85 32.29
C GLN A 330 17.40 4.40 31.95
N THR A 331 17.94 4.02 30.79
CA THR A 331 19.23 4.50 30.28
C THR A 331 19.18 5.99 29.99
N LEU A 332 18.10 6.49 29.38
CA LEU A 332 17.91 7.92 29.13
C LEU A 332 17.87 8.71 30.44
N ALA A 333 17.18 8.20 31.47
CA ALA A 333 17.18 8.81 32.79
C ALA A 333 18.58 8.81 33.45
N GLU A 334 19.40 7.78 33.23
CA GLU A 334 20.79 7.74 33.66
C GLU A 334 21.65 8.77 32.93
N ILE A 335 21.54 8.86 31.60
CA ILE A 335 22.22 9.87 30.78
C ILE A 335 21.88 11.27 31.27
N THR A 336 20.59 11.55 31.53
CA THR A 336 20.16 12.83 32.09
C THR A 336 20.90 13.13 33.40
N ARG A 337 20.94 12.18 34.35
CA ARG A 337 21.63 12.38 35.65
C ARG A 337 23.16 12.52 35.51
N LYS A 338 23.77 11.82 34.56
CA LYS A 338 25.23 11.80 34.35
C LYS A 338 25.74 13.09 33.71
N HIS A 339 24.96 13.68 32.79
CA HIS A 339 25.43 14.77 31.95
C HIS A 339 24.80 16.13 32.23
N TYR A 340 23.67 16.19 32.93
CA TYR A 340 23.10 17.45 33.42
C TYR A 340 23.47 17.72 34.88
N ASN A 341 23.53 19.00 35.24
CA ASN A 341 23.51 19.39 36.65
C ASN A 341 22.13 19.06 37.28
N ALA A 342 22.03 19.12 38.62
CA ALA A 342 20.81 18.74 39.33
C ALA A 342 19.57 19.56 38.92
N LYS A 343 19.74 20.85 38.57
CA LYS A 343 18.64 21.73 38.16
C LYS A 343 18.12 21.33 36.77
N ASP A 344 19.03 21.13 35.82
CA ASP A 344 18.69 20.78 34.45
C ASP A 344 18.17 19.34 34.38
N ALA A 345 18.68 18.42 35.20
CA ALA A 345 18.17 17.06 35.32
C ALA A 345 16.74 16.99 35.88
N ALA A 346 16.33 17.98 36.70
CA ALA A 346 14.95 18.13 37.15
C ALA A 346 14.04 18.76 36.08
N THR A 347 14.63 19.50 35.13
CA THR A 347 13.91 20.25 34.09
C THR A 347 13.73 19.42 32.83
N TYR A 348 14.75 18.70 32.39
CA TYR A 348 14.76 17.95 31.13
C TYR A 348 14.57 16.47 31.37
N LYS A 349 13.40 15.96 31.01
CA LYS A 349 13.09 14.53 31.12
C LYS A 349 13.00 13.91 29.73
N MET A 350 13.98 13.08 29.40
CA MET A 350 13.94 12.29 28.16
C MET A 350 13.00 11.10 28.30
N ARG A 351 12.27 10.79 27.23
CA ARG A 351 11.45 9.59 27.09
C ARG A 351 11.36 9.16 25.63
N THR A 352 10.81 7.99 25.40
CA THR A 352 10.68 7.41 24.06
C THR A 352 9.25 7.50 23.51
N ILE A 353 9.14 7.59 22.18
CA ILE A 353 7.90 7.43 21.41
C ILE A 353 8.16 6.40 20.31
N PRO A 354 7.40 5.30 20.22
CA PRO A 354 7.53 4.35 19.11
C PRO A 354 7.24 5.01 17.76
N LEU A 355 8.04 4.71 16.75
CA LEU A 355 7.91 5.29 15.39
C LEU A 355 6.50 5.12 14.80
N HIS A 356 5.91 3.94 14.96
CA HIS A 356 4.58 3.60 14.46
C HIS A 356 3.43 4.23 15.27
N GLU A 357 3.70 4.78 16.46
CA GLU A 357 2.71 5.50 17.28
C GLU A 357 2.76 7.01 17.06
N MET A 358 3.89 7.56 16.61
CA MET A 358 4.10 9.00 16.46
C MET A 358 2.98 9.71 15.68
N PHE A 359 2.51 9.12 14.58
CA PHE A 359 1.46 9.70 13.73
C PHE A 359 0.09 9.81 14.42
N HIS A 360 -0.11 9.01 15.46
CA HIS A 360 -1.36 8.90 16.20
C HIS A 360 -1.29 9.49 17.61
N MET A 361 -0.11 9.93 18.05
CA MET A 361 0.10 10.46 19.38
C MET A 361 -0.32 11.94 19.43
N PRO A 362 -1.21 12.35 20.37
CA PRO A 362 -1.59 13.74 20.53
C PRO A 362 -0.37 14.65 20.75
N GLY A 363 -0.31 15.77 20.04
CA GLY A 363 0.81 16.72 20.09
C GLY A 363 1.96 16.42 19.12
N TYR A 364 2.02 15.21 18.54
CA TYR A 364 3.08 14.81 17.60
C TYR A 364 2.56 14.45 16.21
N GLY A 365 1.36 13.87 16.15
CA GLY A 365 0.76 13.35 14.93
C GLY A 365 -0.54 14.06 14.55
N PRO A 366 -0.84 14.16 13.24
CA PRO A 366 -2.05 14.82 12.75
C PRO A 366 -3.30 13.93 12.85
N ALA A 367 -3.16 12.62 13.10
CA ALA A 367 -4.28 11.67 13.08
C ALA A 367 -4.42 10.86 14.38
N PRO A 368 -4.85 11.49 15.48
CA PRO A 368 -5.14 10.79 16.74
C PRO A 368 -6.09 9.60 16.57
N ARG A 369 -5.80 8.49 17.25
CA ARG A 369 -6.63 7.25 17.18
C ARG A 369 -8.12 7.48 17.44
N PRO A 370 -8.55 8.32 18.41
CA PRO A 370 -9.98 8.55 18.64
C PRO A 370 -10.71 9.08 17.41
N ILE A 371 -10.06 9.94 16.61
CA ILE A 371 -10.62 10.48 15.36
C ILE A 371 -10.75 9.36 14.33
N LEU A 372 -9.76 8.48 14.21
CA LEU A 372 -9.82 7.33 13.30
C LEU A 372 -10.94 6.36 13.68
N TYR A 373 -11.11 6.07 14.97
CA TYR A 373 -12.21 5.22 15.44
C TYR A 373 -13.58 5.86 15.19
N ALA A 374 -13.71 7.18 15.35
CA ALA A 374 -14.92 7.89 14.98
C ALA A 374 -15.21 7.78 13.47
N LEU A 375 -14.20 7.93 12.62
CA LEU A 375 -14.35 7.74 11.17
C LEU A 375 -14.80 6.32 10.82
N ILE A 376 -14.22 5.29 11.44
CA ILE A 376 -14.67 3.90 11.26
C ILE A 376 -16.15 3.76 11.62
N LEU A 377 -16.56 4.31 12.77
CA LEU A 377 -17.95 4.24 13.22
C LEU A 377 -18.89 4.92 12.22
N VAL A 378 -18.53 6.10 11.71
CA VAL A 378 -19.28 6.80 10.66
C VAL A 378 -19.38 5.94 9.39
N GLY A 379 -18.27 5.35 8.94
CA GLY A 379 -18.27 4.47 7.77
C GLY A 379 -19.21 3.26 7.94
N VAL A 380 -19.15 2.60 9.09
CA VAL A 380 -20.05 1.48 9.45
C VAL A 380 -21.51 1.95 9.48
N PHE A 381 -21.78 3.10 10.09
CA PHE A 381 -23.14 3.66 10.17
C PHE A 381 -23.71 3.98 8.79
N LEU A 382 -22.92 4.55 7.88
CA LEU A 382 -23.34 4.82 6.49
C LEU A 382 -23.72 3.55 5.74
N VAL A 383 -22.94 2.47 5.91
CA VAL A 383 -23.25 1.17 5.30
C VAL A 383 -24.54 0.59 5.88
N ILE A 384 -24.70 0.62 7.21
CA ILE A 384 -25.93 0.14 7.87
C ILE A 384 -27.14 0.95 7.40
N ALA A 385 -27.05 2.28 7.37
CA ALA A 385 -28.14 3.14 6.91
C ALA A 385 -28.54 2.84 5.46
N ALA A 386 -27.57 2.59 4.58
CA ALA A 386 -27.82 2.19 3.20
C ALA A 386 -28.52 0.83 3.10
N CYS A 387 -28.09 -0.15 3.91
CA CYS A 387 -28.73 -1.46 4.00
C CYS A 387 -30.17 -1.38 4.54
N VAL A 388 -30.40 -0.62 5.61
CA VAL A 388 -31.75 -0.42 6.18
C VAL A 388 -32.67 0.25 5.16
N ASN A 389 -32.20 1.29 4.46
CA ASN A 389 -32.97 1.94 3.41
C ASN A 389 -33.34 0.96 2.28
N PHE A 390 -32.38 0.14 1.85
CA PHE A 390 -32.61 -0.91 0.85
C PHE A 390 -33.66 -1.94 1.31
N ILE A 391 -33.58 -2.41 2.57
CA ILE A 391 -34.54 -3.36 3.16
C ILE A 391 -35.93 -2.74 3.24
N ASN A 392 -36.04 -1.49 3.72
CA ASN A 392 -37.32 -0.81 3.88
C ASN A 392 -38.03 -0.62 2.53
N LEU A 393 -37.31 -0.16 1.50
CA LEU A 393 -37.87 0.01 0.14
C LEU A 393 -38.25 -1.33 -0.51
N SER A 394 -37.44 -2.38 -0.28
CA SER A 394 -37.73 -3.73 -0.79
C SER A 394 -38.97 -4.33 -0.12
N THR A 395 -39.12 -4.12 1.19
CA THR A 395 -40.26 -4.60 1.97
C THR A 395 -41.56 -3.91 1.56
N ALA A 396 -41.55 -2.58 1.40
CA ALA A 396 -42.71 -1.83 0.92
C ALA A 396 -43.22 -2.31 -0.46
N GLN A 397 -42.30 -2.70 -1.36
CA GLN A 397 -42.67 -3.30 -2.65
C GLN A 397 -43.26 -4.70 -2.52
N ALA A 398 -42.70 -5.54 -1.66
CA ALA A 398 -43.21 -6.88 -1.41
C ALA A 398 -44.65 -6.85 -0.90
N VAL A 399 -44.98 -5.90 -0.01
CA VAL A 399 -46.34 -5.69 0.51
C VAL A 399 -47.31 -5.20 -0.58
N ARG A 400 -46.87 -4.35 -1.52
CA ARG A 400 -47.74 -3.96 -2.66
C ARG A 400 -48.09 -5.15 -3.56
N ARG A 401 -47.12 -6.02 -3.84
CA ARG A 401 -47.35 -7.24 -4.66
C ARG A 401 -48.23 -8.27 -3.97
N SER A 402 -48.11 -8.44 -2.65
CA SER A 402 -48.97 -9.38 -1.92
C SER A 402 -50.43 -8.96 -1.95
N LYS A 403 -50.72 -7.64 -1.90
CA LYS A 403 -52.07 -7.11 -2.08
C LYS A 403 -52.62 -7.38 -3.49
N GLU A 404 -51.85 -7.18 -4.55
CA GLU A 404 -52.28 -7.51 -5.93
C GLU A 404 -52.64 -8.98 -6.09
N VAL A 405 -51.81 -9.90 -5.58
CA VAL A 405 -52.08 -11.34 -5.64
C VAL A 405 -53.30 -11.72 -4.79
N GLY A 406 -53.52 -11.05 -3.66
CA GLY A 406 -54.71 -11.20 -2.83
C GLY A 406 -56.00 -10.80 -3.54
N PHE A 407 -56.01 -9.67 -4.26
CA PHE A 407 -57.15 -9.22 -5.05
C PHE A 407 -57.45 -10.17 -6.23
N VAL A 408 -56.41 -10.64 -6.94
CA VAL A 408 -56.59 -11.61 -8.04
C VAL A 408 -57.17 -12.93 -7.54
N LYS A 409 -56.73 -13.41 -6.36
CA LYS A 409 -57.31 -14.62 -5.75
C LYS A 409 -58.79 -14.44 -5.39
N GLN A 410 -59.18 -13.30 -4.81
CA GLN A 410 -60.58 -13.04 -4.48
C GLN A 410 -61.48 -12.91 -5.72
N TRP A 411 -60.98 -12.27 -6.78
CA TRP A 411 -61.68 -12.19 -8.06
C TRP A 411 -61.79 -13.55 -8.76
N ALA A 412 -60.72 -14.34 -8.76
CA ALA A 412 -60.74 -15.70 -9.31
C ALA A 412 -61.65 -16.65 -8.51
N ALA A 413 -61.85 -16.39 -7.21
CA ALA A 413 -62.81 -17.12 -6.38
C ALA A 413 -64.27 -16.71 -6.68
N ARG A 414 -64.53 -15.44 -7.02
CA ARG A 414 -65.86 -14.94 -7.42
C ARG A 414 -66.28 -15.34 -8.84
N GLY A 415 -65.34 -15.62 -9.74
CA GLY A 415 -65.64 -16.09 -11.10
C GLY A 415 -65.94 -17.60 -11.22
N ARG A 416 -65.94 -18.34 -10.11
CA ARG A 416 -66.26 -19.78 -10.05
C ARG A 416 -67.53 -20.10 -9.27
N SER A 417 -68.24 -19.07 -8.77
CA SER A 417 -69.64 -19.16 -8.35
C SER A 417 -70.52 -18.66 -9.48
#